data_AF-A0A8H3FDN4-F1
#
_entry.id   AF-A0A8H3FDN4-F1
#
_cell.length_a   1.000
_cell.length_b   1.000
_cell.length_c   1.000
_cell.angle_alpha   90.00
_cell.angle_beta   90.00
_cell.angle_gamma   90.00
#
_symmetry.space_group_name_H-M   'P 1'
#
loop_
_entity.id
_entity.type
_entity.pdbx_description
1 polymer ?
#
loop_
_entity_poly.entity_id
_entity_poly.type
_entity_poly.pdbx_seq_one_letter_code
_entity_poly.pdbx_strand_id
1 'polypeptide(L)'
;MPFLQLPRELRDPIYHYYVYEPDGYHFDHESGKLRASGNRPVDLALMYTCKAIAAEMQHLALRSNVLHFSTIGSEAERLQAGRFDMYIREIDAFKSETLGSLNEPAYLRYTTPELLAKVALKYPRFEPLLQLVHTSYLRTNNPLIREGVHYGSSWGEADSMFRDFQDYLIELLSKDTDFFKTYANSCDHLSRTTDEPLRYQYRVGHNYPRNDYQCWSDRASFVRSEHLSINLKPWSIPTEHEQAQMRTLQGVSSSRGNLWKRIRWRYSAVAVAIQFFKSISCDTGLAIRKVVLNEDRRSVGYPECHARGLVQFCSQWPKLHIERRVNIWRNLVTAHILESLYAEEVGRSLETADAQTEAGERYRKEIDRGWDAFFWLELRKMDH
;
A
#
# COMPACT_ATOMS: atom_id res chain seq x y z
N MET A 1 -23.98 -46.35 -21.17
CA MET A 1 -24.68 -46.07 -19.91
C MET A 1 -24.73 -44.56 -19.71
N PRO A 2 -25.90 -43.92 -19.70
CA PRO A 2 -26.00 -42.48 -19.92
C PRO A 2 -25.80 -41.82 -18.57
N PHE A 3 -24.64 -41.23 -18.36
CA PHE A 3 -24.33 -40.53 -17.11
C PHE A 3 -25.45 -39.54 -16.70
N LEU A 4 -26.12 -38.91 -17.67
CA LEU A 4 -27.28 -38.03 -17.46
C LEU A 4 -28.60 -38.73 -17.09
N GLN A 5 -28.69 -40.06 -17.16
CA GLN A 5 -29.84 -40.84 -16.65
C GLN A 5 -29.72 -41.12 -15.14
N LEU A 6 -28.53 -40.99 -14.56
CA LEU A 6 -28.37 -41.10 -13.11
C LEU A 6 -29.14 -39.95 -12.43
N PRO A 7 -29.85 -40.15 -11.31
CA PRO A 7 -30.44 -39.05 -10.55
C PRO A 7 -29.41 -37.97 -10.15
N ARG A 8 -29.88 -36.75 -9.92
CA ARG A 8 -29.02 -35.58 -9.64
C ARG A 8 -28.16 -35.81 -8.39
N GLU A 9 -28.72 -36.49 -7.41
CA GLU A 9 -28.10 -36.87 -6.13
C GLU A 9 -26.87 -37.75 -6.32
N LEU A 10 -26.81 -38.54 -7.38
CA LEU A 10 -25.65 -39.36 -7.72
C LEU A 10 -24.66 -38.62 -8.63
N ARG A 11 -25.14 -37.70 -9.48
CA ARG A 11 -24.26 -36.90 -10.34
C ARG A 11 -23.50 -35.84 -9.56
N ASP A 12 -24.11 -35.21 -8.56
CA ASP A 12 -23.49 -34.13 -7.78
C ASP A 12 -22.19 -34.54 -7.06
N PRO A 13 -22.13 -35.69 -6.35
CA PRO A 13 -20.88 -36.19 -5.78
C PRO A 13 -19.82 -36.47 -6.85
N ILE A 14 -20.22 -36.96 -8.04
CA ILE A 14 -19.29 -37.20 -9.15
C ILE A 14 -18.75 -35.86 -9.66
N TYR A 15 -19.62 -34.88 -9.92
CA TYR A 15 -19.19 -33.54 -10.32
C TYR A 15 -18.24 -32.90 -9.31
N HIS A 16 -18.55 -33.04 -8.02
CA HIS A 16 -17.70 -32.55 -6.94
C HIS A 16 -16.32 -33.21 -7.00
N TYR A 17 -16.24 -34.52 -7.17
CA TYR A 17 -14.98 -35.25 -7.27
C TYR A 17 -14.07 -34.74 -8.40
N TYR A 18 -14.64 -34.36 -9.55
CA TYR A 18 -13.85 -33.85 -10.68
C TYR A 18 -13.23 -32.48 -10.43
N VAL A 19 -13.90 -31.62 -9.68
CA VAL A 19 -13.43 -30.23 -9.48
C VAL A 19 -12.74 -30.04 -8.13
N TYR A 20 -12.97 -30.91 -7.16
CA TYR A 20 -12.40 -30.76 -5.83
C TYR A 20 -10.89 -31.01 -5.82
N GLU A 21 -10.14 -30.05 -5.28
CA GLU A 21 -8.71 -30.15 -5.04
C GLU A 21 -8.47 -30.01 -3.53
N PRO A 22 -7.81 -30.97 -2.86
CA PRO A 22 -7.59 -30.92 -1.41
C PRO A 22 -6.87 -29.65 -0.93
N ASP A 23 -5.90 -29.17 -1.70
CA ASP A 23 -5.14 -27.93 -1.39
C ASP A 23 -5.84 -26.67 -1.91
N GLY A 24 -7.01 -26.81 -2.53
CA GLY A 24 -7.72 -25.74 -3.20
C GLY A 24 -7.04 -25.28 -4.49
N TYR A 25 -7.45 -24.11 -4.96
CA TYR A 25 -6.92 -23.50 -6.18
C TYR A 25 -6.05 -22.30 -5.86
N HIS A 26 -4.91 -22.21 -6.54
CA HIS A 26 -3.97 -21.11 -6.43
C HIS A 26 -4.10 -20.18 -7.63
N PHE A 27 -4.23 -18.89 -7.37
CA PHE A 27 -4.24 -17.90 -8.44
C PHE A 27 -2.82 -17.67 -8.96
N ASP A 28 -2.63 -17.95 -10.24
CA ASP A 28 -1.41 -17.65 -10.98
C ASP A 28 -1.57 -16.28 -11.64
N HIS A 29 -0.86 -15.29 -11.13
CA HIS A 29 -0.94 -13.92 -11.60
C HIS A 29 -0.42 -13.76 -13.04
N GLU A 30 0.62 -14.50 -13.43
CA GLU A 30 1.21 -14.37 -14.77
C GLU A 30 0.24 -14.84 -15.85
N SER A 31 -0.48 -15.93 -15.60
CA SER A 31 -1.49 -16.43 -16.54
C SER A 31 -2.89 -15.83 -16.33
N GLY A 32 -3.12 -15.14 -15.21
CA GLY A 32 -4.43 -14.64 -14.80
C GLY A 32 -5.45 -15.74 -14.50
N LYS A 33 -5.00 -16.97 -14.20
CA LYS A 33 -5.86 -18.16 -14.07
C LYS A 33 -5.70 -18.83 -12.71
N LEU A 34 -6.76 -19.50 -12.28
CA LEU A 34 -6.71 -20.43 -11.15
C LEU A 34 -6.06 -21.74 -11.61
N ARG A 35 -5.25 -22.32 -10.73
CA ARG A 35 -4.54 -23.58 -10.94
C ARG A 35 -4.72 -24.50 -9.76
N ALA A 36 -4.74 -25.80 -10.02
CA ALA A 36 -4.72 -26.82 -8.98
C ALA A 36 -3.32 -26.93 -8.35
N SER A 37 -3.24 -27.72 -7.27
CA SER A 37 -1.98 -28.01 -6.58
C SER A 37 -0.89 -28.47 -7.56
N GLY A 38 0.34 -27.99 -7.34
CA GLY A 38 1.49 -28.27 -8.22
C GLY A 38 1.46 -27.55 -9.57
N ASN A 39 0.77 -26.40 -9.69
CA ASN A 39 0.70 -25.58 -10.91
C ASN A 39 -0.05 -26.24 -12.09
N ARG A 40 -0.85 -27.27 -11.80
CA ARG A 40 -1.62 -28.01 -12.81
C ARG A 40 -2.85 -27.20 -13.26
N PRO A 41 -3.26 -27.29 -14.53
CA PRO A 41 -4.53 -26.71 -14.97
C PRO A 41 -5.70 -27.30 -14.17
N VAL A 42 -6.74 -26.50 -13.94
CA VAL A 42 -8.00 -27.02 -13.39
C VAL A 42 -8.63 -27.96 -14.42
N ASP A 43 -8.93 -29.20 -14.02
CA ASP A 43 -9.56 -30.18 -14.91
C ASP A 43 -11.05 -29.84 -15.11
N LEU A 44 -11.35 -29.26 -16.27
CA LEU A 44 -12.70 -28.94 -16.70
C LEU A 44 -13.17 -29.86 -17.84
N ALA A 45 -12.45 -30.95 -18.13
CA ALA A 45 -12.74 -31.82 -19.27
C ALA A 45 -14.19 -32.32 -19.27
N LEU A 46 -14.71 -32.68 -18.08
CA LEU A 46 -16.09 -33.12 -17.92
C LEU A 46 -17.09 -32.01 -18.28
N MET A 47 -16.84 -30.76 -17.90
CA MET A 47 -17.70 -29.63 -18.25
C MET A 47 -17.78 -29.41 -19.76
N TYR A 48 -16.70 -29.69 -20.50
CA TYR A 48 -16.65 -29.49 -21.94
C TYR A 48 -17.31 -30.61 -22.76
N THR A 49 -17.79 -31.68 -22.12
CA THR A 49 -18.43 -32.80 -22.83
C THR A 49 -19.80 -32.43 -23.41
N CYS A 50 -20.66 -31.73 -22.65
CA CYS A 50 -21.96 -31.26 -23.15
C CYS A 50 -22.54 -30.09 -22.33
N LYS A 51 -23.47 -29.34 -22.94
CA LYS A 51 -24.10 -28.15 -22.31
C LYS A 51 -24.87 -28.47 -21.03
N ALA A 52 -25.50 -29.65 -20.95
CA ALA A 52 -26.21 -30.06 -19.75
C ALA A 52 -25.25 -30.19 -18.57
N ILE A 53 -24.14 -30.92 -18.74
CA ILE A 53 -23.10 -31.08 -17.72
C ILE A 53 -22.45 -29.72 -17.38
N ALA A 54 -22.17 -28.89 -18.38
CA ALA A 54 -21.61 -27.55 -18.16
C ALA A 54 -22.50 -26.67 -17.27
N ALA A 55 -23.82 -26.65 -17.53
CA ALA A 55 -24.79 -25.92 -16.72
C ALA A 55 -24.92 -26.52 -15.32
N GLU A 56 -24.93 -27.85 -15.25
CA GLU A 56 -25.02 -28.63 -14.01
C GLU A 56 -23.81 -28.45 -13.08
N MET A 57 -22.61 -28.23 -13.64
CA MET A 57 -21.36 -28.01 -12.91
C MET A 57 -21.03 -26.52 -12.73
N GLN A 58 -21.89 -25.63 -13.23
CA GLN A 58 -21.63 -24.20 -13.22
C GLN A 58 -21.34 -23.71 -11.79
N HIS A 59 -20.20 -23.03 -11.64
CA HIS A 59 -19.70 -22.50 -10.38
C HIS A 59 -19.30 -23.53 -9.31
N LEU A 60 -19.45 -24.83 -9.55
CA LEU A 60 -19.14 -25.88 -8.56
C LEU A 60 -17.68 -25.82 -8.13
N ALA A 61 -16.77 -25.62 -9.09
CA ALA A 61 -15.34 -25.51 -8.84
C ALA A 61 -14.98 -24.41 -7.83
N LEU A 62 -15.64 -23.24 -7.90
CA LEU A 62 -15.41 -22.14 -6.95
C LEU A 62 -16.13 -22.33 -5.62
N ARG A 63 -17.25 -23.04 -5.63
CA ARG A 63 -18.06 -23.31 -4.43
C ARG A 63 -17.41 -24.36 -3.53
N SER A 64 -16.75 -25.34 -4.13
CA SER A 64 -16.17 -26.50 -3.45
C SER A 64 -14.72 -26.30 -3.01
N ASN A 65 -14.01 -25.34 -3.60
CA ASN A 65 -12.57 -25.15 -3.35
C ASN A 65 -12.26 -23.84 -2.65
N VAL A 66 -11.20 -23.87 -1.86
CA VAL A 66 -10.59 -22.67 -1.28
C VAL A 66 -9.73 -22.00 -2.36
N LEU A 67 -9.84 -20.68 -2.51
CA LEU A 67 -8.97 -19.93 -3.42
C LEU A 67 -7.79 -19.33 -2.63
N HIS A 68 -6.58 -19.50 -3.14
CA HIS A 68 -5.35 -19.02 -2.54
C HIS A 68 -4.73 -17.93 -3.40
N PHE A 69 -4.42 -16.81 -2.76
CA PHE A 69 -3.65 -15.70 -3.35
C PHE A 69 -2.39 -15.48 -2.52
N SER A 70 -1.30 -15.11 -3.18
CA SER A 70 -0.01 -14.85 -2.53
C SER A 70 0.56 -13.53 -3.00
N THR A 71 1.58 -13.02 -2.31
CA THR A 71 2.26 -11.80 -2.75
C THR A 71 2.95 -12.01 -4.09
N ILE A 72 2.91 -10.99 -4.94
CA ILE A 72 3.52 -11.01 -6.28
C ILE A 72 4.63 -9.97 -6.37
N GLY A 73 5.64 -10.26 -7.18
CA GLY A 73 6.71 -9.32 -7.47
C GLY A 73 7.73 -9.97 -8.38
N SER A 74 7.27 -10.34 -9.57
CA SER A 74 8.15 -10.72 -10.67
C SER A 74 9.17 -9.60 -10.95
N GLU A 75 10.25 -9.90 -11.65
CA GLU A 75 11.26 -8.88 -11.97
C GLU A 75 10.66 -7.69 -12.73
N ALA A 76 9.68 -7.96 -13.60
CA ALA A 76 8.93 -6.96 -14.35
C ALA A 76 8.06 -6.07 -13.43
N GLU A 77 7.34 -6.67 -12.46
CA GLU A 77 6.44 -5.96 -11.55
C GLU A 77 7.18 -5.21 -10.44
N ARG A 78 8.33 -5.71 -9.99
CA ARG A 78 9.07 -5.19 -8.84
C ARG A 78 9.39 -3.70 -9.00
N LEU A 79 9.82 -3.27 -10.18
CA LEU A 79 10.12 -1.85 -10.41
C LEU A 79 8.86 -0.98 -10.43
N GLN A 80 7.73 -1.52 -10.89
CA GLN A 80 6.44 -0.83 -10.85
C GLN A 80 5.93 -0.72 -9.41
N ALA A 81 5.98 -1.80 -8.64
CA ALA A 81 5.61 -1.82 -7.22
C ALA A 81 6.45 -0.83 -6.41
N GLY A 82 7.77 -0.78 -6.65
CA GLY A 82 8.64 0.21 -5.99
C GLY A 82 8.29 1.65 -6.34
N ARG A 83 8.02 1.94 -7.61
CA ARG A 83 7.55 3.28 -8.02
C ARG A 83 6.23 3.64 -7.36
N PHE A 84 5.29 2.71 -7.30
CA PHE A 84 4.01 2.90 -6.64
C PHE A 84 4.18 3.20 -5.14
N ASP A 85 5.02 2.43 -4.44
CA ASP A 85 5.30 2.65 -3.02
C ASP A 85 5.89 4.03 -2.77
N MET A 86 6.90 4.40 -3.56
CA MET A 86 7.53 5.70 -3.47
C MET A 86 6.52 6.81 -3.73
N TYR A 87 5.71 6.67 -4.78
CA TYR A 87 4.73 7.67 -5.15
C TYR A 87 3.66 7.88 -4.07
N ILE A 88 3.11 6.81 -3.51
CA ILE A 88 2.14 6.88 -2.42
C ILE A 88 2.76 7.53 -1.18
N ARG A 89 4.01 7.18 -0.84
CA ARG A 89 4.72 7.76 0.31
C ARG A 89 5.03 9.24 0.13
N GLU A 90 5.38 9.65 -1.09
CA GLU A 90 5.56 11.07 -1.39
C GLU A 90 4.25 11.83 -1.20
N ILE A 91 3.13 11.35 -1.76
CA ILE A 91 1.80 11.96 -1.53
C ILE A 91 1.51 12.10 -0.03
N ASP A 92 1.76 11.05 0.74
CA ASP A 92 1.53 11.03 2.19
C ASP A 92 2.41 12.03 2.95
N ALA A 93 3.69 12.12 2.56
CA ALA A 93 4.62 13.11 3.08
C ALA A 93 4.14 14.54 2.77
N PHE A 94 3.68 14.80 1.54
CA PHE A 94 3.11 16.09 1.15
C PHE A 94 1.88 16.46 1.97
N LYS A 95 0.97 15.51 2.20
CA LYS A 95 -0.22 15.75 3.04
C LYS A 95 0.18 16.10 4.47
N SER A 96 1.21 15.44 4.99
CA SER A 96 1.78 15.70 6.32
C SER A 96 2.43 17.08 6.42
N GLU A 97 3.21 17.48 5.42
CA GLU A 97 3.82 18.82 5.35
C GLU A 97 2.77 19.92 5.19
N THR A 98 1.73 19.66 4.39
CA THR A 98 0.62 20.60 4.19
C THR A 98 -0.06 20.89 5.52
N LEU A 99 -0.39 19.84 6.29
CA LEU A 99 -0.95 19.97 7.63
C LEU A 99 -0.05 20.81 8.57
N GLY A 100 1.26 20.54 8.56
CA GLY A 100 2.23 21.30 9.35
C GLY A 100 2.32 22.78 8.95
N SER A 101 2.01 23.09 7.69
CA SER A 101 2.04 24.46 7.15
C SER A 101 0.73 25.23 7.38
N LEU A 102 -0.36 24.58 7.78
CA LEU A 102 -1.67 25.25 7.97
C LEU A 102 -1.66 26.33 9.06
N ASN A 103 -0.65 26.32 9.94
CA ASN A 103 -0.47 27.37 10.95
C ASN A 103 0.15 28.67 10.40
N GLU A 104 0.66 28.66 9.15
CA GLU A 104 1.25 29.85 8.56
C GLU A 104 0.17 30.88 8.18
N PRO A 105 0.44 32.20 8.33
CA PRO A 105 -0.58 33.24 8.16
C PRO A 105 -1.25 33.23 6.79
N ALA A 106 -0.52 32.77 5.76
CA ALA A 106 -1.01 32.64 4.39
C ALA A 106 -2.14 31.61 4.25
N TYR A 107 -2.24 30.63 5.16
CA TYR A 107 -3.23 29.55 5.08
C TYR A 107 -4.37 29.63 6.11
N LEU A 108 -4.26 30.50 7.12
CA LEU A 108 -5.31 30.69 8.13
C LEU A 108 -6.67 31.06 7.52
N ARG A 109 -6.69 31.72 6.35
CA ARG A 109 -7.93 32.04 5.62
C ARG A 109 -8.66 30.82 5.07
N TYR A 110 -7.96 29.69 4.90
CA TYR A 110 -8.53 28.44 4.37
C TYR A 110 -8.95 27.47 5.48
N THR A 111 -8.45 27.65 6.70
CA THR A 111 -8.83 26.88 7.89
C THR A 111 -9.91 27.60 8.68
N THR A 112 -11.09 27.80 8.08
CA THR A 112 -12.19 28.45 8.81
C THR A 112 -12.70 27.59 9.97
N PRO A 113 -13.23 28.19 11.04
CA PRO A 113 -13.81 27.45 12.16
C PRO A 113 -14.85 26.41 11.72
N GLU A 114 -15.64 26.72 10.69
CA GLU A 114 -16.66 25.81 10.15
C GLU A 114 -16.04 24.58 9.48
N LEU A 115 -14.97 24.78 8.70
CA LEU A 115 -14.23 23.67 8.07
C LEU A 115 -13.62 22.77 9.14
N LEU A 116 -12.96 23.36 10.14
CA LEU A 116 -12.34 22.59 11.21
C LEU A 116 -13.36 21.87 12.09
N ALA A 117 -14.49 22.51 12.42
CA ALA A 117 -15.58 21.86 13.15
C ALA A 117 -16.12 20.64 12.39
N LYS A 118 -16.20 20.72 11.05
CA LYS A 118 -16.58 19.58 10.20
C LYS A 118 -15.55 18.44 10.25
N VAL A 119 -14.27 18.76 10.29
CA VAL A 119 -13.20 17.75 10.44
C VAL A 119 -13.23 17.13 11.83
N ALA A 120 -13.34 17.93 12.88
CA ALA A 120 -13.44 17.48 14.27
C ALA A 120 -14.67 16.59 14.50
N LEU A 121 -15.80 16.90 13.88
CA LEU A 121 -17.01 16.07 13.97
C LEU A 121 -16.78 14.65 13.44
N LYS A 122 -16.00 14.51 12.36
CA LYS A 122 -15.70 13.21 11.75
C LYS A 122 -14.54 12.49 12.45
N TYR A 123 -13.54 13.24 12.92
CA TYR A 123 -12.35 12.73 13.57
C TYR A 123 -12.07 13.45 14.90
N PRO A 124 -12.89 13.23 15.94
CA PRO A 124 -12.80 13.97 17.20
C PRO A 124 -11.47 13.77 17.93
N ARG A 125 -10.81 12.62 17.71
CA ARG A 125 -9.49 12.32 18.30
C ARG A 125 -8.38 13.27 17.84
N PHE A 126 -8.53 13.90 16.67
CA PHE A 126 -7.58 14.87 16.14
C PHE A 126 -8.00 16.32 16.40
N GLU A 127 -9.06 16.57 17.16
CA GLU A 127 -9.48 17.93 17.53
C GLU A 127 -8.37 18.74 18.24
N PRO A 128 -7.60 18.19 19.20
CA PRO A 128 -6.48 18.92 19.81
C PRO A 128 -5.44 19.37 18.79
N LEU A 129 -5.16 18.54 17.78
CA LEU A 129 -4.26 18.86 16.68
C LEU A 129 -4.79 20.02 15.84
N LEU A 130 -6.09 20.04 15.53
CA LEU A 130 -6.73 21.15 14.82
C LEU A 130 -6.71 22.46 15.62
N GLN A 131 -6.84 22.39 16.95
CA GLN A 131 -6.73 23.57 17.81
C GLN A 131 -5.32 24.16 17.78
N LEU A 132 -4.28 23.30 17.76
CA LEU A 132 -2.88 23.72 17.65
C LEU A 132 -2.56 24.46 16.35
N VAL A 133 -3.25 24.14 15.25
CA VAL A 133 -3.14 24.87 13.97
C VAL A 133 -3.47 26.35 14.15
N HIS A 134 -4.40 26.70 15.05
CA HIS A 134 -4.79 28.09 15.32
C HIS A 134 -4.03 28.79 16.46
N THR A 135 -3.36 28.04 17.34
CA THR A 135 -2.73 28.63 18.55
C THR A 135 -1.25 28.99 18.38
N SER A 136 -0.62 28.64 17.25
CA SER A 136 0.85 28.53 17.16
C SER A 136 1.49 29.50 16.15
N TYR A 137 1.58 30.80 16.47
CA TYR A 137 2.13 31.81 15.54
C TYR A 137 3.67 31.90 15.49
N LEU A 138 4.43 31.16 16.31
CA LEU A 138 5.88 31.38 16.38
C LEU A 138 6.67 30.31 15.62
N ARG A 139 7.17 30.66 14.43
CA ARG A 139 8.06 29.85 13.57
C ARG A 139 9.28 29.25 14.29
N THR A 140 9.72 29.84 15.40
CA THR A 140 10.85 29.35 16.22
C THR A 140 10.43 28.42 17.36
N ASN A 141 9.12 28.22 17.55
CA ASN A 141 8.55 27.55 18.72
C ASN A 141 7.24 26.81 18.37
N ASN A 142 7.14 26.28 17.15
CA ASN A 142 5.97 25.52 16.69
C ASN A 142 5.77 24.31 17.63
N PRO A 143 4.68 24.26 18.42
CA PRO A 143 4.41 23.16 19.34
C PRO A 143 4.31 21.82 18.61
N LEU A 144 3.85 21.81 17.35
CA LEU A 144 3.86 20.61 16.51
C LEU A 144 5.30 20.11 16.31
N ILE A 145 6.24 20.99 16.01
CA ILE A 145 7.65 20.61 15.83
C ILE A 145 8.34 20.31 17.18
N ARG A 146 7.94 20.98 18.28
CA ARG A 146 8.59 20.94 19.59
C ARG A 146 8.09 19.81 20.51
N GLU A 147 6.83 19.38 20.37
CA GLU A 147 6.21 18.25 21.10
C GLU A 147 6.52 16.88 20.45
N GLY A 148 7.41 16.84 19.45
CA GLY A 148 7.79 15.58 18.81
C GLY A 148 6.75 15.06 17.80
N VAL A 149 5.98 15.95 17.17
CA VAL A 149 5.35 15.62 15.88
C VAL A 149 6.47 15.54 14.86
N HIS A 150 7.20 14.43 14.87
CA HIS A 150 7.98 14.04 13.73
C HIS A 150 7.02 14.06 12.53
N TYR A 151 7.46 14.66 11.42
CA TYR A 151 6.80 14.48 10.13
C TYR A 151 6.57 12.97 9.92
N GLY A 152 5.30 12.53 9.96
CA GLY A 152 4.93 11.10 9.97
C GLY A 152 4.56 10.48 11.32
N SER A 153 4.45 11.24 12.41
CA SER A 153 3.87 10.78 13.68
C SER A 153 2.35 10.70 13.56
N SER A 154 1.78 9.53 13.84
CA SER A 154 0.34 9.28 13.83
C SER A 154 -0.39 9.83 15.06
N TRP A 155 0.29 10.64 15.89
CA TRP A 155 -0.28 11.25 17.10
C TRP A 155 -0.86 10.25 18.10
N GLY A 156 -0.23 9.08 18.23
CA GLY A 156 -0.68 8.01 19.11
C GLY A 156 -1.86 7.20 18.58
N GLU A 157 -2.38 7.54 17.40
CA GLU A 157 -3.38 6.78 16.68
C GLU A 157 -2.73 5.80 15.69
N ALA A 158 -3.51 4.91 15.07
CA ALA A 158 -2.98 4.08 13.99
C ALA A 158 -2.68 4.93 12.75
N ASP A 159 -1.55 4.68 12.05
CA ASP A 159 -1.15 5.46 10.87
C ASP A 159 -2.24 5.52 9.80
N SER A 160 -3.02 4.44 9.65
CA SER A 160 -4.13 4.40 8.69
C SER A 160 -5.27 5.37 9.05
N MET A 161 -5.53 5.61 10.34
CA MET A 161 -6.51 6.60 10.79
C MET A 161 -5.99 8.02 10.61
N PHE A 162 -4.70 8.25 10.87
CA PHE A 162 -4.06 9.54 10.64
C PHE A 162 -4.11 9.93 9.16
N ARG A 163 -3.79 9.00 8.25
CA ARG A 163 -3.91 9.21 6.80
C ARG A 163 -5.34 9.48 6.36
N ASP A 164 -6.33 8.76 6.89
CA ASP A 164 -7.75 9.02 6.60
C ASP A 164 -8.20 10.42 7.05
N PHE A 165 -7.65 10.92 8.15
CA PHE A 165 -7.87 12.28 8.63
C PHE A 165 -7.23 13.31 7.68
N GLN A 166 -5.96 13.10 7.30
CA GLN A 166 -5.25 13.97 6.36
C GLN A 166 -5.93 14.03 5.00
N ASP A 167 -6.33 12.87 4.46
CA ASP A 167 -7.05 12.77 3.19
C ASP A 167 -8.34 13.58 3.22
N TYR A 168 -9.11 13.48 4.30
CA TYR A 168 -10.37 14.21 4.44
C TYR A 168 -10.16 15.72 4.58
N LEU A 169 -9.16 16.14 5.35
CA LEU A 169 -8.82 17.56 5.49
C LEU A 169 -8.38 18.15 4.15
N ILE A 170 -7.49 17.47 3.43
CA ILE A 170 -7.00 17.89 2.12
C ILE A 170 -8.14 17.89 1.09
N GLU A 171 -9.05 16.92 1.12
CA GLU A 171 -10.26 16.92 0.28
C GLU A 171 -11.12 18.16 0.52
N LEU A 172 -11.31 18.57 1.79
CA LEU A 172 -12.06 19.79 2.09
C LEU A 172 -11.33 21.06 1.63
N LEU A 173 -10.02 21.15 1.86
CA LEU A 173 -9.19 22.28 1.42
C LEU A 173 -9.12 22.37 -0.11
N SER A 174 -9.13 21.23 -0.81
CA SER A 174 -9.07 21.16 -2.27
C SER A 174 -10.28 21.79 -2.99
N LYS A 175 -11.39 22.00 -2.28
CA LYS A 175 -12.59 22.65 -2.84
C LYS A 175 -12.36 24.14 -3.08
N ASP A 176 -11.39 24.73 -2.39
CA ASP A 176 -10.92 26.07 -2.68
C ASP A 176 -9.76 26.02 -3.67
N THR A 177 -10.02 26.45 -4.91
CA THR A 177 -9.04 26.40 -6.00
C THR A 177 -7.83 27.32 -5.80
N ASP A 178 -7.90 28.27 -4.85
CA ASP A 178 -6.78 29.17 -4.54
C ASP A 178 -5.88 28.62 -3.43
N PHE A 179 -6.31 27.57 -2.70
CA PHE A 179 -5.48 26.92 -1.67
C PHE A 179 -4.17 26.38 -2.27
N PHE A 180 -4.26 25.52 -3.29
CA PHE A 180 -3.07 24.91 -3.90
C PHE A 180 -2.22 25.90 -4.69
N LYS A 181 -2.83 26.97 -5.26
CA LYS A 181 -2.06 28.05 -5.87
C LYS A 181 -1.23 28.80 -4.82
N THR A 182 -1.84 29.13 -3.69
CA THR A 182 -1.14 29.79 -2.58
C THR A 182 -0.03 28.90 -2.03
N TYR A 183 -0.30 27.60 -1.90
CA TYR A 183 0.68 26.62 -1.45
C TYR A 183 1.87 26.49 -2.40
N ALA A 184 1.61 26.30 -3.70
CA ALA A 184 2.65 26.20 -4.72
C ALA A 184 3.53 27.46 -4.78
N ASN A 185 2.92 28.65 -4.67
CA ASN A 185 3.65 29.92 -4.65
C ASN A 185 4.52 30.07 -3.39
N SER A 186 4.08 29.58 -2.23
CA SER A 186 4.89 29.58 -1.01
C SER A 186 6.10 28.65 -1.14
N CYS A 187 5.94 27.47 -1.76
CA CYS A 187 7.05 26.56 -2.03
C CYS A 187 8.08 27.18 -2.99
N ASP A 188 7.62 27.88 -4.03
CA ASP A 188 8.49 28.61 -4.98
C ASP A 188 9.22 29.79 -4.34
N HIS A 189 8.60 30.49 -3.39
CA HIS A 189 9.28 31.57 -2.67
C HIS A 189 10.41 31.02 -1.79
N LEU A 190 10.17 29.92 -1.08
CA LEU A 190 11.18 29.28 -0.22
C LEU A 190 12.37 28.73 -1.01
N SER A 191 12.13 28.20 -2.23
CA SER A 191 13.21 27.75 -3.11
C SER A 191 14.06 28.89 -3.67
N ARG A 192 13.48 30.09 -3.85
CA ARG A 192 14.17 31.27 -4.39
C ARG A 192 14.90 32.12 -3.35
N THR A 193 14.45 32.15 -2.09
CA THR A 193 15.03 33.05 -1.06
C THR A 193 16.08 32.43 -0.17
N THR A 194 16.43 31.16 -0.37
CA THR A 194 17.37 30.41 0.49
C THR A 194 18.82 30.39 -0.04
N ASP A 195 19.24 31.41 -0.80
CA ASP A 195 20.65 31.62 -1.20
C ASP A 195 21.60 31.89 -0.01
N GLU A 196 21.07 32.17 1.18
CA GLU A 196 21.82 32.11 2.43
C GLU A 196 21.61 30.77 3.16
N PRO A 197 22.68 30.13 3.67
CA PRO A 197 22.61 28.86 4.37
C PRO A 197 22.00 29.05 5.76
N LEU A 198 20.68 29.24 5.83
CA LEU A 198 19.95 29.08 7.07
C LEU A 198 20.10 27.62 7.48
N ARG A 199 20.96 27.40 8.49
CA ARG A 199 21.15 26.15 9.21
C ARG A 199 19.79 25.59 9.65
N TYR A 200 19.19 24.76 8.81
CA TYR A 200 18.25 23.74 9.24
C TYR A 200 19.05 22.65 9.97
N GLN A 201 19.58 22.99 11.14
CA GLN A 201 20.01 22.00 12.12
C GLN A 201 18.76 21.46 12.81
N TYR A 202 18.02 20.59 12.10
CA TYR A 202 17.14 19.67 12.79
C TYR A 202 18.01 18.74 13.62
N ARG A 203 17.82 18.79 14.94
CA ARG A 203 18.49 17.97 15.93
C ARG A 203 17.88 16.55 15.92
N VAL A 204 17.97 15.90 14.77
CA VAL A 204 17.83 14.44 14.58
C VAL A 204 18.92 14.12 13.57
N GLY A 205 19.86 13.24 13.91
CA GLY A 205 21.18 13.13 13.28
C GLY A 205 21.23 12.65 11.83
N HIS A 206 20.57 13.36 10.91
CA HIS A 206 20.66 13.15 9.47
C HIS A 206 21.12 14.46 8.81
N ASN A 207 22.41 14.52 8.47
CA ASN A 207 22.95 15.54 7.58
C ASN A 207 22.34 15.32 6.19
N TYR A 208 21.34 16.11 5.81
CA TYR A 208 20.84 16.11 4.44
C TYR A 208 21.77 16.95 3.54
N PRO A 209 22.25 16.40 2.40
CA PRO A 209 23.18 17.10 1.51
C PRO A 209 22.50 18.21 0.71
N ARG A 210 23.34 19.14 0.22
CA ARG A 210 23.13 20.39 -0.54
C ARG A 210 22.15 20.39 -1.75
N ASN A 211 21.46 19.30 -2.04
CA ASN A 211 20.58 19.11 -3.22
C ASN A 211 19.10 19.51 -2.99
N ASP A 212 18.74 20.04 -1.82
CA ASP A 212 17.33 20.31 -1.49
C ASP A 212 16.67 21.39 -2.36
N TYR A 213 17.40 22.34 -2.94
CA TYR A 213 16.81 23.40 -3.78
C TYR A 213 16.03 22.85 -4.99
N GLN A 214 16.54 21.79 -5.61
CA GLN A 214 15.87 21.08 -6.72
C GLN A 214 14.64 20.31 -6.21
N CYS A 215 14.72 19.76 -4.99
CA CYS A 215 13.60 19.09 -4.32
C CYS A 215 12.42 20.04 -4.15
N TRP A 216 12.63 21.29 -3.73
CA TRP A 216 11.54 22.27 -3.55
C TRP A 216 10.90 22.70 -4.88
N SER A 217 11.65 22.86 -5.98
CA SER A 217 11.09 23.18 -7.30
C SER A 217 10.32 22.00 -7.93
N ASP A 218 10.81 20.78 -7.72
CA ASP A 218 10.14 19.56 -8.19
C ASP A 218 8.86 19.32 -7.37
N ARG A 219 8.89 19.62 -6.06
CA ARG A 219 7.74 19.63 -5.15
C ARG A 219 6.67 20.65 -5.54
N ALA A 220 7.05 21.89 -5.86
CA ALA A 220 6.09 22.90 -6.31
C ALA A 220 5.41 22.48 -7.63
N SER A 221 6.16 21.84 -8.53
CA SER A 221 5.62 21.28 -9.77
C SER A 221 4.68 20.10 -9.52
N PHE A 222 4.98 19.25 -8.53
CA PHE A 222 4.12 18.14 -8.10
C PHE A 222 2.79 18.60 -7.47
N VAL A 223 2.81 19.68 -6.68
CA VAL A 223 1.58 20.24 -6.08
C VAL A 223 0.72 20.98 -7.11
N ARG A 224 1.34 21.61 -8.12
CA ARG A 224 0.62 22.30 -9.22
C ARG A 224 -0.16 21.34 -10.11
N SER A 225 0.30 20.12 -10.23
CA SER A 225 -0.42 19.06 -10.93
C SER A 225 -1.55 18.50 -10.06
N GLU A 226 -2.64 18.05 -10.69
CA GLU A 226 -3.86 17.47 -10.09
C GLU A 226 -3.64 16.18 -9.25
N HIS A 227 -2.43 15.96 -8.74
CA HIS A 227 -1.92 14.73 -8.12
C HIS A 227 -2.28 14.56 -6.66
N LEU A 228 -2.46 15.64 -5.91
CA LEU A 228 -3.08 15.55 -4.57
C LEU A 228 -4.53 15.06 -4.65
N SER A 229 -5.15 15.19 -5.82
CA SER A 229 -6.48 14.66 -6.15
C SER A 229 -6.45 13.21 -6.65
N ILE A 230 -5.27 12.64 -6.97
CA ILE A 230 -5.17 11.25 -7.41
C ILE A 230 -5.36 10.35 -6.19
N ASN A 231 -6.51 9.69 -6.13
CA ASN A 231 -6.89 8.78 -5.06
C ASN A 231 -6.39 7.35 -5.33
N LEU A 232 -5.06 7.17 -5.33
CA LEU A 232 -4.48 5.83 -5.41
C LEU A 232 -4.87 5.02 -4.18
N LYS A 233 -5.47 3.85 -4.41
CA LYS A 233 -5.81 2.95 -3.31
C LYS A 233 -4.56 2.15 -2.92
N PRO A 234 -4.10 2.21 -1.66
CA PRO A 234 -2.87 1.53 -1.24
C PRO A 234 -2.93 0.00 -1.44
N TRP A 235 -4.14 -0.57 -1.46
CA TRP A 235 -4.43 -1.99 -1.65
C TRP A 235 -4.72 -2.39 -3.11
N SER A 236 -4.39 -1.55 -4.08
CA SER A 236 -4.62 -1.86 -5.50
C SER A 236 -3.32 -1.93 -6.28
N ILE A 237 -3.31 -2.77 -7.31
CA ILE A 237 -2.27 -2.77 -8.35
C ILE A 237 -2.60 -1.63 -9.33
N PRO A 238 -1.72 -0.65 -9.54
CA PRO A 238 -1.98 0.46 -10.44
C PRO A 238 -2.16 0.02 -11.89
N THR A 239 -3.14 0.64 -12.56
CA THR A 239 -3.38 0.52 -14.00
C THR A 239 -2.23 1.10 -14.81
N GLU A 240 -2.13 0.75 -16.09
CA GLU A 240 -1.10 1.32 -16.98
C GLU A 240 -1.17 2.85 -17.06
N HIS A 241 -2.37 3.42 -17.01
CA HIS A 241 -2.57 4.87 -17.01
C HIS A 241 -2.01 5.52 -15.74
N GLU A 242 -2.36 4.99 -14.56
CA GLU A 242 -1.82 5.46 -13.28
C GLU A 242 -0.29 5.28 -13.24
N GLN A 243 0.24 4.17 -13.77
CA GLN A 243 1.68 3.97 -13.87
C GLN A 243 2.36 4.97 -14.82
N ALA A 244 1.72 5.34 -15.93
CA ALA A 244 2.25 6.34 -16.85
C ALA A 244 2.33 7.71 -16.17
N GLN A 245 1.30 8.10 -15.41
CA GLN A 245 1.30 9.30 -14.60
C GLN A 245 2.40 9.27 -13.53
N MET A 246 2.61 8.13 -12.86
CA MET A 246 3.73 7.97 -11.90
C MET A 246 5.11 8.12 -12.58
N ARG A 247 5.26 7.74 -13.86
CA ARG A 247 6.52 7.86 -14.60
C ARG A 247 6.85 9.30 -14.96
N THR A 248 5.86 10.11 -15.34
CA THR A 248 6.07 11.53 -15.66
C THR A 248 6.51 12.36 -14.44
N LEU A 249 6.34 11.81 -13.23
CA LEU A 249 6.60 12.50 -11.97
C LEU A 249 7.95 12.13 -11.33
N GLN A 250 8.80 11.40 -12.05
CA GLN A 250 10.13 10.98 -11.58
C GLN A 250 11.11 12.12 -11.28
N GLY A 251 10.76 13.38 -11.56
CA GLY A 251 11.56 14.54 -11.13
C GLY A 251 11.75 14.63 -9.61
N VAL A 252 10.73 14.26 -8.83
CA VAL A 252 10.70 14.50 -7.37
C VAL A 252 11.62 13.56 -6.55
N SER A 253 12.08 12.45 -7.12
CA SER A 253 12.80 11.39 -6.38
C SER A 253 14.24 11.15 -6.87
N SER A 254 14.96 12.21 -7.21
CA SER A 254 16.40 12.15 -7.49
C SER A 254 17.26 11.93 -6.22
N SER A 255 16.70 12.11 -5.02
CA SER A 255 17.42 12.11 -3.74
C SER A 255 17.79 10.73 -3.16
N ARG A 256 17.19 9.62 -3.61
CA ARG A 256 17.47 8.25 -3.08
C ARG A 256 18.37 7.37 -3.96
N GLY A 257 18.91 7.90 -5.06
CA GLY A 257 19.76 7.15 -5.99
C GLY A 257 19.10 5.86 -6.56
N ASN A 258 19.90 4.94 -7.09
CA ASN A 258 19.42 3.67 -7.66
C ASN A 258 19.15 2.57 -6.59
N LEU A 259 19.25 2.86 -5.30
CA LEU A 259 19.14 1.87 -4.22
C LEU A 259 17.75 1.23 -4.12
N TRP A 260 16.68 1.99 -4.36
CA TRP A 260 15.32 1.45 -4.40
C TRP A 260 15.14 0.39 -5.51
N LYS A 261 15.91 0.50 -6.60
CA LYS A 261 15.96 -0.52 -7.68
C LYS A 261 16.66 -1.80 -7.24
N ARG A 262 17.26 -1.86 -6.05
CA ARG A 262 17.84 -3.09 -5.47
C ARG A 262 16.86 -3.81 -4.53
N ILE A 263 15.79 -3.15 -4.10
CA ILE A 263 14.78 -3.72 -3.18
C ILE A 263 13.79 -4.62 -3.91
N ARG A 264 13.47 -5.79 -3.33
CA ARG A 264 12.44 -6.70 -3.86
C ARG A 264 11.03 -6.28 -3.42
N TRP A 265 10.51 -5.25 -4.09
CA TRP A 265 9.13 -4.77 -3.96
C TRP A 265 8.11 -5.80 -4.45
N ARG A 266 6.96 -5.85 -3.77
CA ARG A 266 5.88 -6.79 -4.05
C ARG A 266 4.52 -6.15 -3.82
N TYR A 267 3.52 -6.55 -4.59
CA TYR A 267 2.12 -6.27 -4.25
C TYR A 267 1.60 -7.34 -3.29
N SER A 268 0.64 -6.94 -2.45
CA SER A 268 0.05 -7.84 -1.45
C SER A 268 -0.83 -8.89 -2.09
N ALA A 269 -1.03 -10.00 -1.38
CA ALA A 269 -2.01 -11.01 -1.77
C ALA A 269 -3.43 -10.40 -1.84
N VAL A 270 -3.71 -9.40 -1.01
CA VAL A 270 -4.97 -8.64 -1.03
C VAL A 270 -5.15 -7.89 -2.35
N ALA A 271 -4.13 -7.18 -2.83
CA ALA A 271 -4.22 -6.41 -4.05
C ALA A 271 -4.44 -7.30 -5.28
N VAL A 272 -3.79 -8.46 -5.30
CA VAL A 272 -3.98 -9.50 -6.32
C VAL A 272 -5.40 -10.06 -6.27
N ALA A 273 -5.91 -10.40 -5.08
CA ALA A 273 -7.28 -10.89 -4.92
C ALA A 273 -8.32 -9.85 -5.37
N ILE A 274 -8.12 -8.57 -5.04
CA ILE A 274 -9.01 -7.48 -5.48
C ILE A 274 -9.00 -7.36 -7.01
N GLN A 275 -7.84 -7.47 -7.65
CA GLN A 275 -7.76 -7.44 -9.11
C GLN A 275 -8.52 -8.62 -9.72
N PHE A 276 -8.36 -9.83 -9.18
CA PHE A 276 -9.12 -11.00 -9.60
C PHE A 276 -10.63 -10.81 -9.39
N PHE A 277 -11.06 -10.32 -8.23
CA PHE A 277 -12.48 -10.06 -7.92
C PHE A 277 -13.11 -9.05 -8.86
N LYS A 278 -12.36 -8.02 -9.29
CA LYS A 278 -12.83 -7.06 -10.30
C LYS A 278 -12.94 -7.67 -11.70
N SER A 279 -12.22 -8.75 -11.98
CA SER A 279 -12.20 -9.38 -13.30
C SER A 279 -13.34 -10.39 -13.52
N ILE A 280 -14.03 -10.82 -12.46
CA ILE A 280 -15.11 -11.79 -12.52
C ILE A 280 -16.49 -11.14 -12.40
N SER A 281 -17.52 -11.80 -12.95
CA SER A 281 -18.91 -11.34 -12.81
C SER A 281 -19.42 -11.49 -11.37
N CYS A 282 -20.44 -10.70 -11.03
CA CYS A 282 -21.10 -10.79 -9.72
C CYS A 282 -21.62 -12.21 -9.43
N ASP A 283 -22.24 -12.87 -10.42
CA ASP A 283 -22.74 -14.25 -10.29
C ASP A 283 -21.63 -15.26 -9.98
N THR A 284 -20.46 -15.07 -10.59
CA THR A 284 -19.28 -15.91 -10.33
C THR A 284 -18.76 -15.67 -8.91
N GLY A 285 -18.72 -14.42 -8.48
CA GLY A 285 -18.33 -14.04 -7.11
C GLY A 285 -19.24 -14.63 -6.04
N LEU A 286 -20.56 -14.66 -6.28
CA LEU A 286 -21.55 -15.27 -5.37
C LEU A 286 -21.35 -16.78 -5.16
N ALA A 287 -20.55 -17.45 -5.98
CA ALA A 287 -20.21 -18.84 -5.80
C ALA A 287 -19.03 -19.07 -4.85
N ILE A 288 -18.14 -18.09 -4.72
CA ILE A 288 -16.93 -18.21 -3.89
C ILE A 288 -17.34 -18.32 -2.42
N ARG A 289 -16.73 -19.27 -1.70
CA ARG A 289 -17.02 -19.53 -0.28
C ARG A 289 -15.85 -19.20 0.63
N LYS A 290 -14.63 -19.55 0.24
CA LYS A 290 -13.45 -19.32 1.07
C LYS A 290 -12.27 -18.83 0.23
N VAL A 291 -11.62 -17.79 0.72
CA VAL A 291 -10.40 -17.22 0.16
C VAL A 291 -9.34 -17.14 1.25
N VAL A 292 -8.14 -17.58 0.92
CA VAL A 292 -6.95 -17.48 1.78
C VAL A 292 -5.95 -16.54 1.11
N LEU A 293 -5.59 -15.47 1.82
CA LEU A 293 -4.62 -14.47 1.39
C LEU A 293 -3.31 -14.71 2.13
N ASN A 294 -2.29 -15.16 1.43
CA ASN A 294 -0.97 -15.45 1.98
C ASN A 294 -0.04 -14.25 1.80
N GLU A 295 0.08 -13.43 2.85
CA GLU A 295 1.04 -12.33 2.92
C GLU A 295 2.39 -12.88 3.39
N ASP A 296 3.08 -13.60 2.51
CA ASP A 296 4.31 -14.31 2.80
C ASP A 296 5.58 -13.43 2.72
N ARG A 297 5.45 -12.22 2.16
CA ARG A 297 6.52 -11.22 2.00
C ARG A 297 5.97 -9.80 2.21
N ARG A 298 6.83 -8.86 2.62
CA ARG A 298 6.48 -7.43 2.71
C ARG A 298 5.97 -6.91 1.37
N SER A 299 4.80 -6.28 1.40
CA SER A 299 4.18 -5.63 0.24
C SER A 299 4.25 -4.09 0.31
N VAL A 300 4.01 -3.46 -0.84
CA VAL A 300 3.98 -2.00 -1.01
C VAL A 300 2.66 -1.38 -0.57
N GLY A 301 2.68 -0.06 -0.38
CA GLY A 301 1.46 0.74 -0.22
C GLY A 301 0.71 0.46 1.08
N TYR A 302 1.37 0.56 2.23
CA TYR A 302 0.72 0.45 3.56
C TYR A 302 -0.08 -0.85 3.79
N PRO A 303 0.58 -2.02 3.88
CA PRO A 303 -0.08 -3.33 4.00
C PRO A 303 -1.07 -3.47 5.17
N GLU A 304 -0.90 -2.67 6.21
CA GLU A 304 -1.76 -2.60 7.38
C GLU A 304 -3.19 -2.18 7.03
N CYS A 305 -3.38 -1.37 5.99
CA CYS A 305 -4.72 -0.91 5.59
C CYS A 305 -5.36 -1.77 4.50
N HIS A 306 -4.68 -2.81 4.00
CA HIS A 306 -5.11 -3.49 2.78
C HIS A 306 -6.45 -4.20 2.88
N ALA A 307 -6.75 -4.75 4.05
CA ALA A 307 -8.03 -5.42 4.30
C ALA A 307 -9.26 -4.52 4.03
N ARG A 308 -9.11 -3.20 4.10
CA ARG A 308 -10.20 -2.25 3.78
C ARG A 308 -10.69 -2.39 2.34
N GLY A 309 -9.81 -2.73 1.41
CA GLY A 309 -10.17 -2.94 0.01
C GLY A 309 -11.10 -4.13 -0.24
N LEU A 310 -11.22 -5.05 0.73
CA LEU A 310 -12.05 -6.24 0.63
C LEU A 310 -13.48 -6.02 1.13
N VAL A 311 -13.73 -4.95 1.89
CA VAL A 311 -15.02 -4.68 2.55
C VAL A 311 -16.17 -4.71 1.54
N GLN A 312 -16.01 -4.06 0.39
CA GLN A 312 -17.05 -4.04 -0.65
C GLN A 312 -17.44 -5.44 -1.15
N PHE A 313 -16.47 -6.36 -1.26
CA PHE A 313 -16.71 -7.71 -1.75
C PHE A 313 -17.35 -8.59 -0.68
N CYS A 314 -16.95 -8.42 0.59
CA CYS A 314 -17.63 -9.08 1.71
C CYS A 314 -19.10 -8.65 1.81
N SER A 315 -19.41 -7.38 1.55
CA SER A 315 -20.79 -6.88 1.52
C SER A 315 -21.58 -7.41 0.32
N GLN A 316 -20.95 -7.49 -0.87
CA GLN A 316 -21.61 -7.99 -2.09
C GLN A 316 -21.78 -9.51 -2.11
N TRP A 317 -20.85 -10.26 -1.50
CA TRP A 317 -20.83 -11.72 -1.51
C TRP A 317 -20.97 -12.26 -0.07
N PRO A 318 -22.20 -12.37 0.46
CA PRO A 318 -22.44 -12.60 1.89
C PRO A 318 -21.96 -13.96 2.40
N LYS A 319 -21.67 -14.91 1.50
CA LYS A 319 -21.14 -16.25 1.83
C LYS A 319 -19.62 -16.33 1.70
N LEU A 320 -18.95 -15.24 1.33
CA LEU A 320 -17.50 -15.18 1.23
C LEU A 320 -16.87 -15.11 2.63
N HIS A 321 -16.01 -16.07 2.92
CA HIS A 321 -15.12 -16.04 4.06
C HIS A 321 -13.69 -15.74 3.59
N ILE A 322 -13.05 -14.73 4.17
CA ILE A 322 -11.67 -14.36 3.88
C ILE A 322 -10.79 -14.65 5.09
N GLU A 323 -9.75 -15.43 4.88
CA GLU A 323 -8.70 -15.73 5.85
C GLU A 323 -7.40 -15.05 5.38
N ARG A 324 -6.86 -14.12 6.16
CA ARG A 324 -5.57 -13.47 5.86
C ARG A 324 -4.48 -14.06 6.74
N ARG A 325 -3.47 -14.69 6.12
CA ARG A 325 -2.29 -15.27 6.78
C ARG A 325 -1.11 -14.36 6.55
N VAL A 326 -0.55 -13.80 7.63
CA VAL A 326 0.58 -12.87 7.55
C VAL A 326 1.82 -13.53 8.14
N ASN A 327 2.89 -13.63 7.35
CA ASN A 327 4.19 -14.05 7.87
C ASN A 327 4.84 -12.88 8.63
N ILE A 328 4.66 -12.86 9.96
CA ILE A 328 5.12 -11.77 10.84
C ILE A 328 6.62 -11.49 10.68
N TRP A 329 7.45 -12.53 10.58
CA TRP A 329 8.90 -12.37 10.46
C TRP A 329 9.29 -11.63 9.18
N ARG A 330 8.71 -12.04 8.05
CA ARG A 330 9.02 -11.47 6.73
C ARG A 330 8.33 -10.14 6.47
N ASN A 331 7.28 -9.80 7.22
CA ASN A 331 6.51 -8.56 7.02
C ASN A 331 6.84 -7.47 8.05
N LEU A 332 7.02 -7.82 9.32
CA LEU A 332 7.16 -6.88 10.44
C LEU A 332 8.59 -6.81 10.96
N VAL A 333 9.20 -7.96 11.25
CA VAL A 333 10.54 -8.00 11.88
C VAL A 333 11.63 -7.61 10.88
N THR A 334 11.53 -8.09 9.64
CA THR A 334 12.47 -7.71 8.59
C THR A 334 12.37 -6.22 8.26
N ALA A 335 11.18 -5.60 8.37
CA ALA A 335 11.04 -4.16 8.11
C ALA A 335 11.84 -3.31 9.12
N HIS A 336 11.72 -3.64 10.41
CA HIS A 336 12.37 -2.88 11.48
C HIS A 336 13.89 -3.11 11.54
N ILE A 337 14.34 -4.35 11.31
CA ILE A 337 15.77 -4.68 11.25
C ILE A 337 16.41 -4.07 9.99
N LEU A 338 15.74 -4.10 8.84
CA LEU A 338 16.27 -3.48 7.63
C LEU A 338 16.30 -1.96 7.71
N GLU A 339 15.29 -1.32 8.30
CA GLU A 339 15.26 0.14 8.46
C GLU A 339 16.32 0.61 9.47
N SER A 340 16.57 -0.14 10.55
CA SER A 340 17.62 0.16 11.53
C SER A 340 19.04 -0.08 10.98
N LEU A 341 19.28 -1.20 10.29
CA LEU A 341 20.57 -1.47 9.65
C LEU A 341 20.85 -0.50 8.49
N TYR A 342 19.83 -0.14 7.69
CA TYR A 342 19.96 0.86 6.64
C TYR A 342 20.21 2.26 7.22
N ALA A 343 19.59 2.63 8.34
CA ALA A 343 19.86 3.89 9.02
C ALA A 343 21.30 3.94 9.59
N GLU A 344 21.81 2.84 10.15
CA GLU A 344 23.20 2.74 10.61
C GLU A 344 24.21 2.79 9.46
N GLU A 345 23.90 2.17 8.33
CA GLU A 345 24.81 2.08 7.18
C GLU A 345 24.79 3.36 6.34
N VAL A 346 23.63 4.03 6.19
CA VAL A 346 23.53 5.41 5.68
C VAL A 346 24.25 6.39 6.60
N GLY A 347 24.17 6.18 7.92
CA GLY A 347 24.94 6.94 8.91
C GLY A 347 26.46 6.77 8.77
N ARG A 348 26.94 5.58 8.38
CA ARG A 348 28.36 5.28 8.14
C ARG A 348 28.84 5.64 6.72
N SER A 349 27.97 5.67 5.72
CA SER A 349 28.30 5.90 4.30
C SER A 349 28.29 7.37 3.87
N LEU A 350 28.14 8.30 4.81
CA LEU A 350 28.40 9.72 4.58
C LEU A 350 29.90 10.05 4.40
N GLU A 351 30.81 9.06 4.46
CA GLU A 351 32.25 9.30 4.32
C GLU A 351 32.87 8.97 2.95
N THR A 352 32.37 8.05 2.10
CA THR A 352 32.90 7.88 0.71
C THR A 352 31.94 7.11 -0.24
N ALA A 353 32.05 7.40 -1.54
CA ALA A 353 31.19 6.81 -2.59
C ALA A 353 31.44 5.31 -2.89
N ASP A 354 32.63 4.80 -2.62
CA ASP A 354 32.99 3.39 -2.88
C ASP A 354 32.33 2.41 -1.87
N ALA A 355 32.03 2.89 -0.65
CA ALA A 355 31.37 2.10 0.39
C ALA A 355 29.94 1.65 0.02
N GLN A 356 29.27 2.35 -0.91
CA GLN A 356 27.90 2.04 -1.34
C GLN A 356 27.80 0.75 -2.20
N THR A 357 28.92 0.31 -2.78
CA THR A 357 28.96 -0.88 -3.65
C THR A 357 29.19 -2.15 -2.84
N GLU A 358 30.12 -2.14 -1.89
CA GLU A 358 30.41 -3.29 -1.00
C GLU A 358 29.31 -3.54 0.04
N ALA A 359 28.75 -2.49 0.64
CA ALA A 359 27.62 -2.57 1.57
C ALA A 359 26.42 -3.32 0.96
N GLY A 360 26.07 -2.96 -0.28
CA GLY A 360 24.98 -3.59 -1.03
C GLY A 360 25.20 -5.08 -1.34
N GLU A 361 26.45 -5.50 -1.52
CA GLU A 361 26.79 -6.92 -1.76
C GLU A 361 26.86 -7.74 -0.47
N ARG A 362 27.31 -7.14 0.64
CA ARG A 362 27.29 -7.74 1.97
C ARG A 362 25.86 -7.96 2.47
N TYR A 363 25.00 -6.96 2.29
CA TYR A 363 23.57 -7.01 2.54
C TYR A 363 22.87 -8.15 1.77
N ARG A 364 23.24 -8.36 0.50
CA ARG A 364 22.75 -9.48 -0.31
C ARG A 364 23.16 -10.84 0.27
N LYS A 365 24.42 -10.99 0.70
CA LYS A 365 24.93 -12.26 1.26
C LYS A 365 24.33 -12.61 2.63
N GLU A 366 24.03 -11.63 3.48
CA GLU A 366 23.39 -11.90 4.79
C GLU A 366 21.90 -12.23 4.65
N ILE A 367 21.19 -11.60 3.70
CA ILE A 367 19.80 -11.95 3.35
C ILE A 367 19.70 -13.33 2.69
N ASP A 368 20.70 -13.80 1.95
CA ASP A 368 20.66 -15.12 1.33
C ASP A 368 21.18 -16.24 2.26
N ARG A 369 22.06 -15.95 3.22
CA ARG A 369 22.66 -16.97 4.12
C ARG A 369 21.90 -17.24 5.42
N GLY A 370 21.09 -16.30 5.91
CA GLY A 370 20.44 -16.42 7.23
C GLY A 370 19.12 -17.21 7.27
N TRP A 371 18.60 -17.72 6.14
CA TRP A 371 17.17 -18.00 6.00
C TRP A 371 16.75 -19.47 5.81
N ASP A 372 17.68 -20.43 5.87
CA ASP A 372 17.37 -21.86 5.81
C ASP A 372 17.15 -22.51 7.19
N ALA A 373 17.24 -21.75 8.29
CA ALA A 373 17.19 -22.30 9.63
C ALA A 373 15.99 -21.76 10.44
N PHE A 374 15.00 -22.64 10.62
CA PHE A 374 14.13 -22.78 11.81
C PHE A 374 12.70 -22.19 11.88
N PHE A 375 11.82 -23.15 12.24
CA PHE A 375 10.54 -23.21 12.98
C PHE A 375 9.30 -22.37 12.58
N TRP A 376 8.24 -23.12 12.25
CA TRP A 376 6.84 -22.70 12.23
C TRP A 376 6.30 -22.54 13.66
N LEU A 377 5.61 -21.43 13.93
CA LEU A 377 4.82 -21.23 15.15
C LEU A 377 3.34 -21.27 14.77
N GLU A 378 2.68 -22.37 15.13
CA GLU A 378 1.24 -22.58 14.96
C GLU A 378 0.51 -21.98 16.17
N LEU A 379 -0.20 -20.85 15.99
CA LEU A 379 -1.08 -20.30 17.04
C LEU A 379 -2.42 -21.05 17.01
N ARG A 380 -2.58 -22.04 17.89
CA ARG A 380 -3.89 -22.62 18.22
C ARG A 380 -4.58 -21.78 19.30
N LYS A 381 -5.91 -21.65 19.15
CA LYS A 381 -6.83 -21.03 20.11
C LYS A 381 -6.61 -21.58 21.53
N MET A 382 -6.53 -20.69 22.51
CA MET A 382 -6.86 -21.01 23.90
C MET A 382 -8.32 -20.67 24.12
N ASP A 383 -9.14 -21.71 24.32
CA ASP A 383 -10.43 -21.60 24.98
C ASP A 383 -10.17 -21.49 26.49
N HIS A 384 -10.76 -20.49 27.15
CA HIS A 384 -11.29 -20.58 28.52
C HIS A 384 -12.40 -19.56 28.70
#